data_AF-A0A1G2QG50-F1
#
_entry.id   AF-A0A1G2QG50-F1
#
_cell.length_a   1.000
_cell.length_b   1.000
_cell.length_c   1.000
_cell.angle_alpha   90.00
_cell.angle_beta   90.00
_cell.angle_gamma   90.00
#
_symmetry.space_group_name_H-M   'P 1'
#
loop_
_entity.id
_entity.type
_entity.pdbx_description
1 polymer ?
#
loop_
_entity_poly.entity_id
_entity_poly.type
_entity_poly.pdbx_seq_one_letter_code
_entity_poly.pdbx_strand_id
1 'polypeptide(L)'
;MILISAPGVVLAHPGRTDSNGCHTNRKTGEYHCHTPKITTAKTEAKTVSRTSARTSTPSDKNCADFSTQAEAQAFYIKQGGPALDPHDLDRDRDGLACENL
;
A
#
# COMPACT_ATOMS: atom_id res chain seq x y z
N MET A 1 -54.82 -9.27 1.60
CA MET A 1 -53.73 -8.55 0.90
C MET A 1 -52.59 -8.38 1.89
N ILE A 2 -51.61 -9.29 1.86
CA ILE A 2 -50.51 -9.36 2.83
C ILE A 2 -49.41 -8.40 2.36
N LEU A 3 -49.16 -7.34 3.12
CA LEU A 3 -48.06 -6.40 2.90
C LEU A 3 -46.75 -7.07 3.32
N ILE A 4 -45.98 -7.56 2.35
CA ILE A 4 -44.65 -8.12 2.57
C ILE A 4 -43.68 -6.97 2.80
N SER A 5 -43.31 -6.73 4.06
CA SER A 5 -42.25 -5.77 4.44
C SER A 5 -40.91 -6.30 3.94
N ALA A 6 -40.30 -5.61 2.98
CA ALA A 6 -38.98 -5.96 2.45
C ALA A 6 -37.89 -5.81 3.55
N PRO A 7 -36.94 -6.76 3.67
CA PRO A 7 -35.82 -6.62 4.59
C PRO A 7 -34.90 -5.50 4.11
N GLY A 8 -34.64 -4.51 4.99
CA GLY A 8 -33.72 -3.42 4.74
C GLY A 8 -32.29 -3.95 4.57
N VAL A 9 -31.65 -3.60 3.46
CA VAL A 9 -30.24 -3.89 3.22
C VAL A 9 -29.38 -3.09 4.20
N VAL A 10 -28.67 -3.78 5.09
CA VAL A 10 -27.71 -3.15 6.01
C VAL A 10 -26.38 -2.98 5.27
N LEU A 11 -25.96 -1.73 5.09
CA LEU A 11 -24.70 -1.39 4.44
C LEU A 11 -23.56 -1.57 5.47
N ALA A 12 -22.53 -2.32 5.14
CA ALA A 12 -21.36 -2.43 6.00
C ALA A 12 -20.64 -1.06 6.05
N HIS A 13 -20.64 -0.43 7.21
CA HIS A 13 -19.93 0.84 7.43
C HIS A 13 -18.45 0.55 7.73
N PRO A 14 -17.52 1.45 7.36
CA PRO A 14 -16.13 1.36 7.81
C PRO A 14 -16.08 1.34 9.35
N GLY A 15 -15.32 0.40 9.91
CA GLY A 15 -15.17 0.25 11.36
C GLY A 15 -14.67 1.55 12.01
N ARG A 16 -15.13 1.83 13.24
CA ARG A 16 -14.76 3.02 14.02
C ARG A 16 -13.28 2.98 14.40
N THR A 17 -12.41 3.46 13.53
CA THR A 17 -11.08 3.99 13.87
C THR A 17 -11.22 5.43 14.35
N ASP A 18 -10.32 5.87 15.22
CA ASP A 18 -10.26 7.26 15.65
C ASP A 18 -9.74 8.18 14.53
N SER A 19 -9.66 9.49 14.80
CA SER A 19 -9.15 10.47 13.84
C SER A 19 -7.71 10.22 13.39
N ASN A 20 -6.96 9.35 14.07
CA ASN A 20 -5.60 8.94 13.68
C ASN A 20 -5.57 7.66 12.85
N GLY A 21 -6.72 7.01 12.60
CA GLY A 21 -6.78 5.72 11.91
C GLY A 21 -6.46 4.52 12.81
N CYS A 22 -6.64 4.67 14.13
CA CYS A 22 -6.27 3.66 15.12
C CYS A 22 -7.46 3.18 15.95
N HIS A 23 -7.34 2.04 16.61
CA HIS A 23 -8.35 1.57 17.56
C HIS A 23 -7.79 0.68 18.67
N THR A 24 -8.48 0.66 19.82
CA THR A 24 -8.17 -0.22 20.95
C THR A 24 -9.01 -1.50 20.89
N ASN A 25 -8.35 -2.66 20.96
CA ASN A 25 -9.02 -3.93 21.11
C ASN A 25 -9.59 -4.06 22.53
N ARG A 26 -10.92 -4.12 22.64
CA ARG A 26 -11.60 -4.19 23.94
C ARG A 26 -11.27 -5.45 24.74
N LYS A 27 -10.87 -6.56 24.11
CA LYS A 27 -10.56 -7.82 24.80
C LYS A 27 -9.17 -7.83 25.44
N THR A 28 -8.21 -7.20 24.78
CA THR A 28 -6.80 -7.21 25.22
C THR A 28 -6.34 -5.87 25.79
N GLY A 29 -7.10 -4.79 25.56
CA GLY A 29 -6.69 -3.43 25.84
C GLY A 29 -5.67 -2.87 24.86
N GLU A 30 -5.33 -3.62 23.80
CA GLU A 30 -4.21 -3.27 22.91
C GLU A 30 -4.64 -2.29 21.82
N TYR A 31 -3.96 -1.14 21.76
CA TYR A 31 -4.18 -0.09 20.77
C TYR A 31 -3.30 -0.30 19.55
N HIS A 32 -3.91 -0.36 18.37
CA HIS A 32 -3.19 -0.54 17.13
C HIS A 32 -3.73 0.38 16.03
N CYS A 33 -2.79 0.87 15.22
CA CYS A 33 -3.03 1.78 14.10
C CYS A 33 -2.87 1.03 12.78
N HIS A 34 -3.73 1.31 11.80
CA HIS A 34 -3.62 0.75 10.45
C HIS A 34 -2.90 1.69 9.47
N THR A 35 -2.61 2.92 9.90
CA THR A 35 -1.79 3.91 9.20
C THR A 35 -0.32 3.80 9.64
N PRO A 36 0.68 3.70 8.74
CA PRO A 36 2.08 3.64 9.13
C PRO A 36 2.54 5.02 9.65
N LYS A 37 2.48 5.23 10.97
CA LYS A 37 3.21 6.33 11.61
C LYS A 37 4.68 5.93 11.70
N ILE A 38 5.49 6.37 10.73
CA ILE A 38 6.95 6.41 10.90
C ILE A 38 7.25 7.55 11.87
N THR A 39 7.06 7.29 13.16
CA THR A 39 7.57 8.15 14.22
C THR A 39 9.01 7.76 14.49
N THR A 40 9.92 8.56 13.93
CA THR A 40 11.24 8.91 14.47
C THR A 40 11.70 8.12 15.71
N ALA A 41 12.31 6.96 15.48
CA ALA A 41 13.41 6.40 16.27
C ALA A 41 13.77 5.02 15.72
N LYS A 42 14.73 4.98 14.80
CA LYS A 42 15.74 3.93 14.60
C LYS A 42 16.20 3.95 13.14
N THR A 43 16.99 4.98 12.83
CA THR A 43 18.09 4.80 11.89
C THR A 43 18.91 3.60 12.39
N GLU A 44 19.31 2.70 11.48
CA GLU A 44 20.17 1.54 11.74
C GLU A 44 19.46 0.24 12.21
N ALA A 45 18.65 -0.33 11.32
CA ALA A 45 18.49 -1.79 11.10
C ALA A 45 17.66 -2.00 9.83
N LYS A 46 18.26 -1.89 8.65
CA LYS A 46 18.70 -3.06 7.87
C LYS A 46 17.74 -4.26 8.02
N THR A 47 16.86 -4.40 7.03
CA THR A 47 16.60 -5.69 6.38
C THR A 47 15.82 -6.75 7.17
N VAL A 48 14.61 -6.44 7.69
CA VAL A 48 13.61 -7.50 7.98
C VAL A 48 12.17 -6.97 7.83
N SER A 49 11.74 -6.62 6.63
CA SER A 49 10.30 -6.64 6.25
C SER A 49 10.10 -6.85 4.75
N ARG A 50 11.07 -7.50 4.09
CA ARG A 50 10.76 -8.32 2.91
C ARG A 50 10.31 -9.66 3.45
N THR A 51 9.01 -9.88 3.66
CA THR A 51 8.29 -11.16 3.46
C THR A 51 6.83 -10.98 3.90
N SER A 52 5.97 -10.53 2.98
CA SER A 52 4.59 -10.97 2.80
C SER A 52 3.97 -10.09 1.70
N ALA A 53 3.69 -10.52 0.49
CA ALA A 53 3.49 -11.85 -0.03
C ALA A 53 3.92 -11.91 -1.51
N ARG A 54 4.53 -13.03 -1.90
CA ARG A 54 4.95 -13.34 -3.26
C ARG A 54 3.72 -13.51 -4.16
N THR A 55 3.65 -12.75 -5.25
CA THR A 55 3.17 -13.29 -6.54
C THR A 55 4.35 -13.21 -7.49
N SER A 56 4.97 -14.35 -7.75
CA SER A 56 6.17 -14.48 -8.56
C SER A 56 5.82 -14.42 -10.05
N THR A 57 5.79 -13.22 -10.60
CA THR A 57 6.15 -12.92 -12.00
C THR A 57 7.62 -12.45 -12.00
N PRO A 58 8.34 -12.38 -13.14
CA PRO A 58 9.80 -12.17 -13.14
C PRO A 58 10.18 -10.89 -12.40
N SER A 59 10.66 -11.07 -11.16
CA SER A 59 10.95 -10.07 -10.12
C SER A 59 10.14 -8.79 -10.21
N ASP A 60 8.98 -8.75 -9.54
CA ASP A 60 8.32 -7.51 -9.11
C ASP A 60 9.34 -6.57 -8.43
N LYS A 61 9.59 -5.40 -9.02
CA LYS A 61 10.55 -4.41 -8.53
C LYS A 61 9.82 -3.15 -8.13
N ASN A 62 10.16 -2.61 -6.97
CA ASN A 62 9.61 -1.35 -6.49
C ASN A 62 10.69 -0.26 -6.50
N CYS A 63 10.31 1.01 -6.31
CA CYS A 63 11.25 2.13 -6.23
C CYS A 63 12.39 1.91 -5.21
N ALA A 64 12.13 1.22 -4.10
CA ALA A 64 13.12 0.89 -3.09
C ALA A 64 14.19 -0.13 -3.53
N ASP A 65 14.04 -0.77 -4.69
CA ASP A 65 15.04 -1.67 -5.28
C ASP A 65 16.07 -0.92 -6.15
N PHE A 66 15.91 0.39 -6.37
CA PHE A 66 16.82 1.23 -7.14
C PHE A 66 17.56 2.22 -6.23
N SER A 67 18.80 2.58 -6.58
CA SER A 67 19.58 3.53 -5.78
C SER A 67 19.34 4.98 -6.20
N THR A 68 18.86 5.20 -7.42
CA THR A 68 18.60 6.53 -7.99
C THR A 68 17.37 6.50 -8.88
N GLN A 69 16.67 7.64 -8.98
CA GLN A 69 15.54 7.82 -9.90
C GLN A 69 15.92 7.47 -11.35
N ALA A 70 17.12 7.80 -11.80
CA ALA A 70 17.59 7.49 -13.15
C ALA A 70 17.66 5.98 -13.44
N GLU A 71 18.07 5.17 -12.47
CA GLU A 71 18.08 3.70 -12.60
C GLU A 71 16.65 3.14 -12.67
N ALA A 72 15.75 3.66 -11.84
CA ALA A 72 14.34 3.28 -11.84
C ALA A 72 13.67 3.65 -13.17
N GLN A 73 13.89 4.87 -13.66
CA GLN A 73 13.38 5.35 -14.94
C GLN A 73 13.87 4.49 -16.12
N ALA A 74 15.15 4.14 -16.13
CA ALA A 74 15.71 3.29 -17.18
C ALA A 74 15.06 1.89 -17.18
N PHE A 75 14.77 1.33 -15.99
CA PHE A 75 14.07 0.06 -15.88
C PHE A 75 12.60 0.18 -16.31
N TYR A 76 11.90 1.23 -15.89
CA TYR A 76 10.52 1.53 -16.29
C TYR A 76 10.37 1.58 -17.82
N ILE A 77 11.20 2.37 -18.49
CA ILE A 77 11.20 2.48 -19.96
C ILE A 77 11.51 1.12 -20.62
N LYS A 78 12.48 0.38 -20.08
CA LYS A 78 12.84 -0.95 -20.61
C LYS A 78 11.71 -1.96 -20.52
N GLN A 79 10.83 -1.82 -19.52
CA GLN A 79 9.67 -2.69 -19.32
C GLN A 79 8.43 -2.25 -20.13
N GLY A 80 8.51 -1.14 -20.86
CA GLY A 80 7.45 -0.64 -21.72
C GLY A 80 6.76 0.63 -21.22
N GLY A 81 7.28 1.27 -20.17
CA GLY A 81 6.79 2.57 -19.71
C GLY A 81 7.00 3.65 -20.79
N PRO A 82 6.04 4.57 -21.00
CA PRO A 82 4.84 4.81 -20.19
C PRO A 82 3.56 4.08 -20.62
N ALA A 83 3.63 3.27 -21.68
CA ALA A 83 2.47 2.53 -22.18
C ALA A 83 2.10 1.34 -21.28
N LEU A 84 3.08 0.75 -20.60
CA LEU A 84 2.91 -0.41 -19.74
C LEU A 84 3.77 -0.25 -18.49
N ASP A 85 3.13 -0.31 -17.33
CA ASP A 85 3.81 -0.29 -16.03
C ASP A 85 3.48 -1.56 -15.22
N PRO A 86 4.12 -2.71 -15.52
CA PRO A 86 3.84 -3.97 -14.82
C PRO A 86 4.31 -3.97 -13.36
N HIS A 87 5.18 -3.03 -13.01
CA HIS A 87 5.88 -2.95 -11.73
C HIS A 87 5.38 -1.76 -10.88
N ASP A 88 4.35 -1.04 -11.36
CA ASP A 88 3.73 0.12 -10.70
C ASP A 88 4.78 1.16 -10.23
N LEU A 89 5.80 1.41 -11.06
CA LEU A 89 6.90 2.34 -10.77
C LEU A 89 6.50 3.80 -10.98
N ASP A 90 5.48 4.05 -11.79
CA ASP A 90 4.89 5.35 -12.13
C ASP A 90 3.40 5.32 -11.79
N ARG A 91 3.11 5.48 -10.50
CA ARG A 91 1.78 5.23 -9.95
C ARG A 91 0.77 6.33 -10.29
N ASP A 92 1.23 7.55 -10.48
CA ASP A 92 0.45 8.71 -10.91
C ASP A 92 0.37 8.83 -12.44
N ARG A 93 1.20 8.06 -13.17
CA ARG A 93 1.18 7.89 -14.63
C ARG A 93 1.50 9.18 -15.37
N ASP A 94 2.45 9.93 -14.85
CA ASP A 94 2.94 11.15 -15.48
C ASP A 94 4.11 10.87 -16.46
N GLY A 95 4.59 9.63 -16.49
CA GLY A 95 5.72 9.16 -17.31
C GLY A 95 7.06 9.15 -16.57
N LEU A 96 7.09 9.54 -15.29
CA LEU A 96 8.28 9.62 -14.44
C LEU A 96 8.20 8.60 -13.31
N ALA A 97 8.92 7.50 -13.47
CA ALA A 97 9.02 6.48 -12.44
C ALA A 97 9.83 6.98 -11.24
N CYS A 98 9.32 6.67 -10.03
CA CYS A 98 10.01 6.85 -8.76
C CYS A 98 10.59 8.26 -8.55
N GLU A 99 9.83 9.30 -8.90
CA GLU A 99 10.17 10.72 -8.82
C GLU A 99 10.69 11.21 -7.44
N ASN A 100 10.39 10.49 -6.36
CA ASN A 100 10.78 10.83 -4.98
C ASN A 100 11.99 10.04 -4.43
N LEU A 101 12.73 9.34 -5.30
CA LEU A 101 13.92 8.54 -4.94
C LEU A 101 15.20 9.37 -4.96
#